data_AF-A0A6B3FGL8-F1
#
_entry.id   AF-A0A6B3FGL8-F1
#
_cell.length_a   1.000
_cell.length_b   1.000
_cell.length_c   1.000
_cell.angle_alpha   90.00
_cell.angle_beta   90.00
_cell.angle_gamma   90.00
#
_symmetry.space_group_name_H-M   'P 1'
#
loop_
_entity.id
_entity.type
_entity.pdbx_description
1 polymer ?
#
loop_
_entity_poly.entity_id
_entity_poly.type
_entity_poly.pdbx_seq_one_letter_code
_entity_poly.pdbx_strand_id
1 'polypeptide(L)'
;LPGILLISLVWYGATLARDGRIDVGQLVTVYSAATLMLFPLRHFEEIAMAYSFSRPSAQRAVRVLSLHRSAQEATVEGVAPTGDLYDPATGLMAPRGQFTAVVCGDPDEAGRLADRLGGHAETGEEDDRAAAAAPSVLLGGVALDEIPLD
;
A
#
# COMPACT_ATOMS: atom_id res chain seq x y z
N LEU A 1 -12.85 -30.36 12.86
CA LEU A 1 -13.61 -31.61 13.10
C LEU A 1 -12.99 -32.89 12.49
N PRO A 2 -11.66 -33.05 12.33
CA PRO A 2 -11.11 -34.29 11.75
C PRO A 2 -11.24 -35.51 12.67
N GLY A 3 -11.27 -35.29 13.99
CA GLY A 3 -11.39 -36.38 14.97
C GLY A 3 -12.71 -37.16 14.85
N ILE A 4 -13.83 -36.49 14.57
CA ILE A 4 -15.14 -37.16 14.43
C ILE A 4 -15.13 -38.07 13.20
N LEU A 5 -14.55 -37.62 12.08
CA LEU A 5 -14.45 -38.43 10.87
C LEU A 5 -13.65 -39.71 11.13
N LEU A 6 -12.51 -39.63 11.83
CA LEU A 6 -11.72 -40.81 12.20
C LEU A 6 -12.48 -41.73 13.16
N ILE A 7 -13.20 -41.19 14.13
CA ILE A 7 -14.05 -41.98 15.05
C ILE A 7 -15.13 -42.72 14.26
N SER A 8 -15.84 -42.04 13.36
CA SER A 8 -16.86 -42.65 12.50
C SER A 8 -16.27 -43.72 11.57
N LEU A 9 -15.09 -43.47 11.02
CA LEU A 9 -14.37 -44.42 10.16
C LEU A 9 -14.03 -45.70 10.92
N VAL A 10 -13.43 -45.58 12.10
CA VAL A 10 -13.04 -46.74 12.93
C VAL A 10 -14.27 -47.49 13.41
N TRP A 11 -15.31 -46.79 13.86
CA TRP A 11 -16.56 -47.42 14.30
C TRP A 11 -17.20 -48.23 13.17
N TYR A 12 -17.38 -47.61 12.00
CA TYR A 12 -17.99 -48.28 10.85
C TYR A 12 -17.13 -49.44 10.33
N GLY A 13 -15.83 -49.23 10.24
CA GLY A 13 -14.89 -50.27 9.84
C GLY A 13 -14.87 -51.46 10.81
N ALA A 14 -14.91 -51.21 12.12
CA ALA A 14 -14.98 -52.26 13.13
C ALA A 14 -16.29 -53.08 13.01
N THR A 15 -17.42 -52.42 12.71
CA THR A 15 -18.67 -53.15 12.44
C THR A 15 -18.59 -54.03 11.20
N LEU A 16 -18.00 -53.55 10.09
CA LEU A 16 -17.83 -54.36 8.89
C LEU A 16 -16.87 -55.54 9.10
N ALA A 17 -15.80 -55.34 9.87
CA ALA A 17 -14.85 -56.40 10.19
C ALA A 17 -15.50 -57.48 11.06
N ARG A 18 -16.35 -57.07 12.02
CA ARG A 18 -17.12 -57.99 12.87
C ARG A 18 -18.12 -58.82 12.07
N ASP A 19 -18.72 -58.23 11.03
CA ASP A 19 -19.63 -58.90 10.10
C ASP A 19 -18.90 -59.75 9.04
N GLY A 20 -17.56 -59.80 9.06
CA GLY A 20 -16.74 -60.54 8.11
C GLY A 20 -16.73 -59.97 6.69
N ARG A 21 -17.22 -58.73 6.49
CA ARG A 21 -17.26 -58.08 5.16
C ARG A 21 -15.92 -57.49 4.75
N ILE A 22 -15.05 -57.17 5.71
CA ILE A 22 -13.68 -56.73 5.49
C ILE A 22 -12.74 -57.44 6.48
N ASP A 23 -11.48 -57.58 6.09
CA ASP A 23 -10.43 -58.05 7.00
C ASP A 23 -9.88 -56.90 7.88
N VAL A 24 -9.29 -57.25 9.01
CA VAL A 24 -8.61 -56.32 9.93
C VAL A 24 -7.50 -55.56 9.20
N GLY A 25 -6.76 -56.21 8.30
CA GLY A 25 -5.73 -55.56 7.49
C GLY A 25 -6.30 -54.41 6.65
N GLN A 26 -7.46 -54.62 6.01
CA GLN A 26 -8.12 -53.61 5.19
C GLN A 26 -8.54 -52.39 6.02
N LEU A 27 -9.05 -52.60 7.24
CA LEU A 27 -9.39 -51.51 8.15
C LEU A 27 -8.15 -50.69 8.54
N VAL A 28 -7.06 -51.37 8.93
CA VAL A 28 -5.81 -50.69 9.31
C VAL A 28 -5.22 -49.90 8.14
N THR A 29 -5.30 -50.43 6.91
CA THR A 29 -4.85 -49.72 5.71
C THR A 29 -5.62 -48.43 5.49
N VAL A 30 -6.96 -48.47 5.55
CA VAL A 30 -7.79 -47.27 5.34
C VAL A 30 -7.58 -46.25 6.45
N TYR A 31 -7.52 -46.67 7.70
CA TYR A 31 -7.22 -45.78 8.82
C TYR A 31 -5.85 -45.10 8.66
N SER A 32 -4.82 -45.87 8.29
CA SER A 32 -3.47 -45.34 8.08
C SER A 32 -3.42 -44.36 6.92
N ALA A 33 -4.08 -44.67 5.79
CA ALA A 33 -4.17 -43.77 4.65
C ALA A 33 -4.86 -42.44 5.01
N ALA A 34 -6.00 -42.51 5.73
CA ALA A 34 -6.71 -41.33 6.20
C ALA A 34 -5.87 -40.49 7.18
N THR A 35 -5.16 -41.16 8.10
CA THR A 35 -4.28 -40.50 9.07
C THR A 35 -3.11 -39.81 8.40
N LEU A 36 -2.46 -40.48 7.43
CA LEU A 36 -1.35 -39.90 6.66
C LEU A 36 -1.81 -38.73 5.80
N MET A 37 -3.04 -38.74 5.32
CA MET A 37 -3.62 -37.63 4.53
C MET A 37 -3.93 -36.39 5.38
N LEU A 38 -4.04 -36.54 6.70
CA LEU A 38 -4.32 -35.42 7.60
C LEU A 38 -3.17 -34.40 7.64
N PHE A 39 -1.92 -34.85 7.50
CA PHE A 39 -0.74 -33.98 7.47
C PHE A 39 -0.70 -33.06 6.23
N PRO A 40 -0.77 -33.57 4.99
CA PRO A 40 -0.78 -32.72 3.80
C PRO A 40 -2.01 -31.81 3.71
N LEU A 41 -3.17 -32.23 4.24
CA LEU A 41 -4.35 -31.36 4.32
C LEU A 41 -4.11 -30.12 5.19
N ARG A 42 -3.50 -30.28 6.37
CA ARG A 42 -3.15 -29.13 7.23
C ARG A 42 -2.19 -28.19 6.54
N HIS A 43 -1.18 -28.74 5.85
CA HIS A 43 -0.21 -27.92 5.15
C HIS A 43 -0.84 -27.13 4.01
N PHE A 44 -1.80 -27.73 3.30
CA PHE A 44 -2.58 -27.03 2.28
C PHE A 44 -3.40 -25.87 2.87
N GLU A 45 -4.04 -26.07 4.03
CA GLU A 45 -4.77 -25.01 4.74
C GLU A 45 -3.85 -23.84 5.14
N GLU A 46 -2.67 -24.15 5.70
CA GLU A 46 -1.65 -23.16 6.07
C GLU A 46 -1.17 -22.34 4.85
N ILE A 47 -0.86 -23.03 3.75
CA ILE A 47 -0.41 -22.40 2.50
C ILE A 47 -1.52 -21.51 1.92
N ALA A 48 -2.77 -21.99 1.87
CA ALA A 48 -3.90 -21.22 1.35
C ALA A 48 -4.15 -19.94 2.16
N MET A 49 -4.01 -20.04 3.49
CA MET A 49 -4.11 -18.88 4.39
C MET A 49 -2.97 -17.89 4.13
N ALA A 50 -1.72 -18.36 4.08
CA ALA A 50 -0.55 -17.51 3.82
C ALA A 50 -0.61 -16.83 2.44
N TYR A 51 -1.11 -17.54 1.42
CA TYR A 51 -1.29 -16.99 0.08
C TYR A 51 -2.32 -15.84 0.05
N SER A 52 -3.42 -15.99 0.78
CA SER A 52 -4.49 -14.98 0.84
C SER A 52 -4.03 -13.66 1.44
N PHE A 53 -3.14 -13.70 2.44
CA PHE A 53 -2.59 -12.48 3.07
C PHE A 53 -1.38 -11.90 2.36
N SER A 54 -0.55 -12.73 1.71
CA SER A 54 0.69 -12.27 1.07
C SER A 54 0.42 -11.46 -0.20
N ARG A 55 -0.57 -11.86 -1.02
CA ARG A 55 -0.90 -11.19 -2.28
C ARG A 55 -1.28 -9.71 -2.12
N PRO A 56 -2.27 -9.32 -1.28
CA PRO A 56 -2.60 -7.91 -1.09
C PRO A 56 -1.47 -7.13 -0.41
N SER A 57 -0.70 -7.76 0.48
CA SER A 57 0.45 -7.12 1.14
C SER A 57 1.56 -6.78 0.13
N ALA A 58 1.89 -7.72 -0.76
CA ALA A 58 2.84 -7.50 -1.84
C ALA A 58 2.35 -6.41 -2.81
N GLN A 59 1.07 -6.42 -3.17
CA GLN A 59 0.49 -5.37 -4.03
C GLN A 59 0.61 -3.97 -3.40
N ARG A 60 0.36 -3.84 -2.09
CA ARG A 60 0.52 -2.56 -1.38
C ARG A 60 1.98 -2.11 -1.34
N ALA A 61 2.91 -3.03 -1.08
CA ALA A 61 4.34 -2.74 -1.12
C ALA A 61 4.79 -2.29 -2.51
N VAL A 62 4.37 -3.00 -3.56
CA VAL A 62 4.66 -2.62 -4.95
C VAL A 62 4.06 -1.26 -5.28
N ARG A 63 2.82 -0.96 -4.87
CA ARG A 63 2.20 0.35 -5.10
C ARG A 63 3.05 1.48 -4.54
N VAL A 64 3.51 1.35 -3.29
CA VAL A 64 4.38 2.36 -2.65
C VAL A 64 5.72 2.45 -3.36
N LEU A 65 6.37 1.32 -3.65
CA LEU A 65 7.66 1.30 -4.35
C LEU A 65 7.56 1.76 -5.80
N SER A 66 6.38 1.69 -6.41
CA SER A 66 6.13 2.16 -7.77
C SER A 66 5.80 3.65 -7.85
N LEU A 67 5.61 4.32 -6.72
CA LEU A 67 5.44 5.77 -6.69
C LEU A 67 6.70 6.40 -7.25
N HIS A 68 6.58 6.97 -8.44
CA HIS A 68 7.56 7.87 -9.00
C HIS A 68 7.08 9.28 -8.68
N ARG A 69 7.99 10.10 -8.14
CA ARG A 69 7.73 11.54 -8.01
C ARG A 69 7.40 12.05 -9.41
N SER A 70 6.26 12.73 -9.56
CA SER A 70 5.96 13.53 -10.74
C SER A 70 6.90 14.74 -10.76
N ALA A 71 8.18 14.48 -11.00
CA ALA A 71 9.15 15.54 -11.25
C ALA A 71 8.85 16.06 -12.64
N GLN A 72 8.25 17.25 -12.71
CA GLN A 72 8.37 18.07 -13.89
C GLN A 72 9.87 18.19 -14.19
N GLU A 73 10.26 17.98 -15.44
CA GLU A 73 11.67 18.02 -15.83
C GLU A 73 12.21 19.44 -15.55
N ALA A 74 13.17 19.55 -14.61
CA ALA A 74 13.74 20.83 -14.22
C ALA A 74 14.28 21.52 -15.48
N THR A 75 13.69 22.66 -15.82
CA THR A 75 14.00 23.36 -17.07
C THR A 75 15.19 24.30 -16.90
N VAL A 76 15.59 24.57 -15.66
CA VAL A 76 16.70 25.47 -15.32
C VAL A 76 17.91 24.66 -14.84
N GLU A 77 18.98 24.64 -15.64
CA GLU A 77 20.30 24.20 -15.20
C GLU A 77 20.98 25.33 -14.41
N GLY A 78 21.26 25.13 -13.12
CA GLY A 78 22.12 26.05 -12.36
C GLY A 78 21.75 26.28 -10.90
N VAL A 79 22.58 27.10 -10.26
CA VAL A 79 22.56 27.49 -8.83
C VAL A 79 21.14 27.81 -8.35
N ALA A 80 20.78 27.31 -7.17
CA ALA A 80 19.49 27.55 -6.52
C ALA A 80 19.09 29.04 -6.59
N PRO A 81 17.88 29.38 -7.06
CA PRO A 81 17.48 30.76 -7.21
C PRO A 81 17.44 31.46 -5.86
N THR A 82 17.82 32.73 -5.87
CA THR A 82 17.85 33.58 -4.67
C THR A 82 16.91 34.75 -4.85
N GLY A 83 16.18 35.13 -3.80
CA GLY A 83 15.24 36.23 -3.87
C GLY A 83 14.05 36.05 -2.96
N ASP A 84 13.03 36.87 -3.19
CA ASP A 84 11.78 36.84 -2.44
C ASP A 84 10.96 35.62 -2.88
N LEU A 85 10.22 35.03 -1.93
CA LEU A 85 9.26 33.97 -2.21
C LEU A 85 7.88 34.61 -2.44
N TYR A 86 7.25 34.32 -3.57
CA TYR A 86 5.97 34.91 -3.96
C TYR A 86 5.00 33.82 -4.42
N ASP A 87 3.83 33.77 -3.79
CA ASP A 87 2.72 32.91 -4.21
C ASP A 87 1.67 33.73 -4.98
N PRO A 88 1.56 33.56 -6.31
CA PRO A 88 0.60 34.29 -7.14
C PRO A 88 -0.87 33.93 -6.87
N ALA A 89 -1.18 32.76 -6.29
CA ALA A 89 -2.57 32.37 -6.04
C ALA A 89 -3.13 33.01 -4.76
N THR A 90 -2.30 33.19 -3.73
CA THR A 90 -2.70 33.86 -2.47
C THR A 90 -2.28 35.32 -2.41
N GLY A 91 -1.34 35.74 -3.27
CA GLY A 91 -0.69 37.05 -3.21
C GLY A 91 0.35 37.17 -2.09
N LEU A 92 0.70 36.07 -1.41
CA LEU A 92 1.66 36.08 -0.31
C LEU A 92 3.08 36.39 -0.82
N MET A 93 3.78 37.25 -0.10
CA MET A 93 5.18 37.59 -0.36
C MET A 93 5.99 37.45 0.93
N ALA A 94 7.03 36.63 0.91
CA ALA A 94 8.03 36.51 1.96
C ALA A 94 9.38 37.06 1.47
N PRO A 95 9.80 38.26 1.96
CA PRO A 95 11.03 38.89 1.53
C PRO A 95 12.28 38.08 1.91
N ARG A 96 13.30 38.11 1.05
CA ARG A 96 14.57 37.43 1.32
C ARG A 96 15.23 37.97 2.60
N GLY A 97 15.79 37.05 3.39
CA GLY A 97 16.50 37.38 4.62
C GLY A 97 15.61 37.85 5.78
N GLN A 98 14.29 37.70 5.66
CA GLN A 98 13.34 37.99 6.73
C GLN A 98 12.59 36.72 7.16
N PHE A 99 12.24 36.67 8.44
CA PHE A 99 11.36 35.62 8.97
C PHE A 99 9.91 36.07 8.82
N THR A 100 9.15 35.38 7.99
CA THR A 100 7.73 35.67 7.75
C THR A 100 6.87 34.65 8.50
N ALA A 101 6.02 35.11 9.41
CA ALA A 101 5.05 34.27 10.12
C ALA A 101 3.65 34.47 9.54
N VAL A 102 2.97 33.37 9.19
CA VAL A 102 1.59 33.38 8.71
C VAL A 102 0.69 32.81 9.78
N VAL A 103 -0.43 33.48 10.06
CA VAL A 103 -1.43 33.01 11.01
C VAL A 103 -2.69 32.66 10.24
N CYS A 104 -3.07 31.39 10.28
CA CYS A 104 -4.28 30.88 9.66
C CYS A 104 -5.36 30.62 10.71
N GLY A 105 -6.62 30.86 10.36
CA GLY A 105 -7.76 30.47 11.20
C GLY A 105 -8.09 28.98 11.11
N ASP A 106 -7.73 28.35 9.98
CA ASP A 106 -7.91 26.92 9.71
C ASP A 106 -6.53 26.23 9.60
N PRO A 107 -6.25 25.19 10.39
CA PRO A 107 -5.00 24.42 10.28
C PRO A 107 -4.85 23.72 8.92
N ASP A 108 -5.94 23.33 8.26
CA ASP A 108 -5.87 22.65 6.96
C ASP A 108 -5.45 23.63 5.84
N GLU A 109 -5.84 24.91 5.97
CA GLU A 109 -5.34 25.98 5.08
C GLU A 109 -3.85 26.27 5.31
N ALA A 110 -3.38 26.22 6.57
CA ALA A 110 -1.96 26.35 6.88
C ALA A 110 -1.14 25.22 6.26
N GLY A 111 -1.64 23.97 6.31
CA GLY A 111 -1.02 22.81 5.67
C GLY A 111 -0.94 22.98 4.15
N ARG A 112 -2.07 23.27 3.49
CA ARG A 112 -2.13 23.51 2.05
C ARG A 112 -1.20 24.65 1.60
N LEU A 113 -1.11 25.72 2.39
CA LEU A 113 -0.17 26.81 2.10
C LEU A 113 1.28 26.36 2.24
N ALA A 114 1.62 25.58 3.27
CA ALA A 114 2.96 25.06 3.48
C ALA A 114 3.38 24.12 2.34
N ASP A 115 2.51 23.20 1.92
CA ASP A 115 2.77 22.29 0.81
C ASP A 115 3.01 23.05 -0.49
N ARG A 116 2.19 24.07 -0.77
CA ARG A 116 2.37 24.93 -1.95
C ARG A 116 3.70 25.70 -1.92
N LEU A 117 4.03 26.33 -0.80
CA LEU A 117 5.29 27.06 -0.63
C LEU A 117 6.52 26.14 -0.66
N GLY A 118 6.33 24.84 -0.40
CA GLY A 118 7.36 23.80 -0.50
C GLY A 118 7.50 23.17 -1.89
N GLY A 119 6.75 23.61 -2.91
CA GLY A 119 6.77 22.99 -4.24
C GLY A 119 6.02 21.65 -4.30
N HIS A 120 5.08 21.43 -3.39
CA HIS A 120 4.22 20.24 -3.29
C HIS A 120 2.75 20.61 -3.42
N ALA A 121 2.44 21.64 -4.22
CA ALA A 121 1.05 21.99 -4.50
C ALA A 121 0.29 20.75 -5.01
N GLU A 122 -0.86 20.45 -4.40
CA GLU A 122 -1.68 19.32 -4.83
C GLU A 122 -2.07 19.48 -6.30
N THR A 123 -1.39 18.76 -7.19
CA THR A 123 -1.89 18.48 -8.53
C THR A 123 -3.06 17.54 -8.32
N GLY A 124 -4.28 18.08 -8.28
CA GLY A 124 -5.47 17.31 -7.91
C GLY A 124 -5.49 15.93 -8.57
N GLU A 125 -5.55 14.87 -7.76
CA GLU A 125 -5.70 13.47 -8.20
C GLU A 125 -7.09 13.17 -8.81
N GLU A 126 -7.85 14.18 -9.22
CA GLU A 126 -9.13 14.02 -9.90
C GLU A 126 -9.18 14.83 -11.20
N ASP A 127 -9.27 14.10 -12.31
CA ASP A 127 -9.46 14.55 -13.69
C ASP A 127 -8.30 15.33 -14.35
N ASP A 128 -7.54 14.54 -15.10
CA ASP A 128 -6.49 14.83 -16.10
C ASP A 128 -6.85 15.85 -17.21
N ARG A 129 -7.91 16.67 -17.05
CA ARG A 129 -8.36 17.65 -18.07
C ARG A 129 -8.96 18.96 -17.56
N ALA A 130 -9.03 19.25 -16.25
CA ALA A 130 -9.72 20.46 -15.77
C ALA A 130 -9.04 21.28 -14.66
N ALA A 131 -7.94 20.84 -14.06
CA ALA A 131 -7.12 21.72 -13.23
C ALA A 131 -6.23 22.57 -14.14
N ALA A 132 -6.70 23.77 -14.52
CA ALA A 132 -5.78 24.81 -14.98
C ALA A 132 -4.75 25.00 -13.85
N ALA A 133 -3.53 24.48 -14.06
CA ALA A 133 -2.47 24.43 -13.07
C ALA A 133 -2.37 25.80 -12.40
N ALA A 134 -2.70 25.85 -11.10
CA ALA A 134 -2.52 27.07 -10.35
C ALA A 134 -1.07 27.52 -10.52
N PRO A 135 -0.81 28.81 -10.77
CA PRO A 135 0.53 29.28 -11.05
C PRO A 135 1.46 28.89 -9.89
N SER A 136 2.61 28.29 -10.25
CA SER A 136 3.62 27.84 -9.29
C SER A 136 4.11 29.01 -8.43
N VAL A 137 4.52 28.69 -7.20
CA VAL A 137 5.17 29.66 -6.32
C VAL A 137 6.50 30.07 -6.96
N LEU A 138 6.84 31.36 -6.88
CA LEU A 138 8.06 31.91 -7.44
C LEU A 138 9.10 32.14 -6.34
N LEU A 139 10.32 31.66 -6.55
CA LEU A 139 11.50 31.97 -5.73
C LEU A 139 12.45 32.82 -6.55
N GLY A 140 12.61 34.10 -6.18
CA GLY A 140 13.42 35.04 -6.95
C GLY A 140 12.97 35.22 -8.40
N GLY A 141 11.68 34.97 -8.68
CA GLY A 141 11.10 35.02 -10.03
C GLY A 141 11.14 33.71 -10.82
N VAL A 142 11.74 32.63 -10.26
CA VAL A 142 11.75 31.29 -10.88
C VAL A 142 10.65 30.43 -10.26
N ALA A 143 9.87 29.72 -11.07
CA ALA A 143 8.84 28.82 -10.57
C ALA A 143 9.46 27.65 -9.80
N LEU A 144 8.92 27.30 -8.63
CA LEU A 144 9.44 26.20 -7.80
C LEU A 144 9.44 24.87 -8.55
N ASP A 145 8.46 24.63 -9.43
CA ASP A 145 8.37 23.40 -10.24
C ASP A 145 9.44 23.30 -11.34
N GLU A 146 10.17 24.38 -11.61
CA GLU A 146 11.29 24.42 -12.57
C GLU A 146 12.64 24.19 -11.89
N ILE A 147 12.70 24.19 -10.55
CA ILE A 147 13.93 24.04 -9.76
C ILE A 147 14.27 22.54 -9.59
N PRO A 148 15.54 22.14 -9.75
CA PRO A 148 15.97 20.78 -9.44
C PRO A 148 15.73 20.43 -7.97
N LEU A 149 15.17 19.24 -7.71
CA LEU A 149 15.08 18.66 -6.38
C LEU A 149 16.33 17.80 -6.16
N ASP A 150 17.40 18.38 -5.61
CA ASP A 150 18.61 17.65 -5.21
C ASP A 150 18.34 16.58 -4.12
#